data_AF-A0A3G1KPR1-F1
#
_entry.id   AF-A0A3G1KPR1-F1
#
_cell.length_a   1.000
_cell.length_b   1.000
_cell.length_c   1.000
_cell.angle_alpha   90.00
_cell.angle_beta   90.00
_cell.angle_gamma   90.00
#
_symmetry.space_group_name_H-M   'P 1'
#
loop_
_entity.id
_entity.type
_entity.pdbx_description
1 polymer ?
#
loop_
_entity_poly.entity_id
_entity_poly.type
_entity_poly.pdbx_seq_one_letter_code
_entity_poly.pdbx_strand_id
1 'polypeptide(L)'
;MSLFNDRLTRGFVAGLIGCIPLFIFNNAAYYLKISQLRYLDFAAVIIYGHRVTNTMEVLFAFFATLFFASALGVVFACLIPAVTHRNILFKGFLFSGGVWFFCYALTVLFKIPEVSHVNVFTAFCNFIGAVIWGLSLAYALQWIDRKGKQISS
;
A
#
# COMPACT_ATOMS: atom_id res chain seq x y z
N MET A 1 -23.83 8.97 14.55
CA MET A 1 -22.75 7.96 14.45
C MET A 1 -21.65 8.56 13.59
N SER A 2 -20.54 9.01 14.19
CA SER A 2 -19.45 9.66 13.44
C SER A 2 -18.76 8.64 12.53
N LEU A 3 -18.53 8.99 11.26
CA LEU A 3 -17.79 8.16 10.29
C LEU A 3 -16.43 7.69 10.84
N PHE A 4 -15.81 8.45 11.75
CA PHE A 4 -14.52 8.13 12.34
C PHE A 4 -14.55 7.10 13.49
N ASN A 5 -15.73 6.66 13.94
CA ASN A 5 -15.80 5.61 14.98
C ASN A 5 -15.60 4.20 14.39
N ASP A 6 -15.94 3.99 13.12
CA ASP A 6 -15.84 2.67 12.52
C ASP A 6 -14.39 2.31 12.16
N ARG A 7 -14.01 1.05 12.36
CA ARG A 7 -12.68 0.53 12.02
C ARG A 7 -12.44 0.56 10.52
N LEU A 8 -13.50 0.38 9.73
CA LEU A 8 -13.43 0.44 8.27
C LEU A 8 -12.93 1.82 7.82
N THR A 9 -13.58 2.89 8.23
CA THR A 9 -13.20 4.25 7.82
C THR A 9 -11.80 4.62 8.32
N ARG A 10 -11.46 4.28 9.57
CA ARG A 10 -10.12 4.55 10.12
C ARG A 10 -9.02 3.81 9.37
N GLY A 11 -9.24 2.53 9.06
CA GLY A 11 -8.31 1.72 8.27
C GLY A 11 -8.15 2.25 6.84
N PHE A 12 -9.26 2.62 6.20
CA PHE A 12 -9.23 3.20 4.85
C PHE A 12 -8.46 4.52 4.81
N VAL A 13 -8.74 5.45 5.74
CA VAL A 13 -8.05 6.74 5.83
C VAL A 13 -6.57 6.55 6.18
N ALA A 14 -6.23 5.64 7.09
CA ALA A 14 -4.85 5.33 7.41
C ALA A 14 -4.09 4.76 6.19
N GLY A 15 -4.75 3.92 5.37
CA GLY A 15 -4.21 3.41 4.12
C GLY A 15 -3.95 4.50 3.08
N LEU A 16 -4.88 5.45 2.93
CA LEU A 16 -4.68 6.63 2.09
C LEU A 16 -3.49 7.47 2.53
N ILE A 17 -3.37 7.76 3.83
CA ILE A 17 -2.24 8.52 4.38
C ILE A 17 -0.92 7.79 4.10
N GLY A 18 -0.91 6.46 4.26
CA GLY A 18 0.27 5.64 3.98
C GLY A 18 0.73 5.67 2.52
N CYS A 19 -0.16 5.99 1.57
CA CYS A 19 0.18 6.07 0.15
C CYS A 19 1.05 7.29 -0.18
N ILE A 20 0.96 8.37 0.60
CA ILE A 20 1.70 9.62 0.32
C ILE A 20 3.23 9.37 0.30
N PRO A 21 3.86 8.86 1.38
CA PRO A 21 5.30 8.61 1.37
C PRO A 21 5.70 7.49 0.40
N LEU A 22 4.83 6.50 0.17
CA LEU A 22 5.03 5.45 -0.83
C LEU A 22 5.19 6.05 -2.23
N PHE A 23 4.27 6.91 -2.65
CA PHE A 23 4.33 7.50 -3.99
C PHE A 23 5.53 8.43 -4.16
N ILE A 24 5.88 9.20 -3.13
CA ILE A 24 7.09 10.05 -3.14
C ILE A 24 8.33 9.17 -3.37
N PHE A 25 8.49 8.12 -2.56
CA PHE A 25 9.63 7.22 -2.66
C PHE A 25 9.66 6.48 -4.01
N ASN A 26 8.53 5.92 -4.44
CA ASN A 26 8.46 5.13 -5.66
C ASN A 26 8.77 5.97 -6.91
N ASN A 27 8.23 7.19 -7.00
CA ASN A 27 8.55 8.08 -8.10
C ASN A 27 10.03 8.51 -8.07
N ALA A 28 10.58 8.81 -6.88
CA ALA A 28 12.01 9.13 -6.75
C ALA A 28 12.89 7.96 -7.22
N ALA A 29 12.61 6.73 -6.78
CA ALA A 29 13.35 5.54 -7.18
C ALA A 29 13.28 5.28 -8.70
N TYR A 30 12.13 5.59 -9.32
CA TYR A 30 11.95 5.47 -10.77
C TYR A 30 12.75 6.54 -11.54
N TYR A 31 12.65 7.82 -11.16
CA TYR A 31 13.38 8.90 -11.83
C TYR A 31 14.90 8.80 -11.65
N LEU A 32 15.36 8.26 -10.52
CA LEU A 32 16.78 7.94 -10.29
C LEU A 32 17.24 6.66 -11.02
N LYS A 33 16.38 6.02 -11.81
CA LYS A 33 16.65 4.79 -12.57
C LYS A 33 17.08 3.59 -11.71
N ILE A 34 16.75 3.61 -10.42
CA ILE A 34 17.00 2.49 -9.49
C ILE A 34 15.92 1.42 -9.68
N SER A 35 14.67 1.85 -9.81
CA SER A 35 13.54 0.99 -10.13
C SER A 35 13.10 1.19 -11.58
N GLN A 36 12.82 0.08 -12.28
CA GLN A 36 12.32 0.11 -13.66
C GLN A 36 10.79 0.18 -13.75
N LEU A 37 10.10 -0.08 -12.64
CA LEU A 37 8.63 -0.03 -12.54
C LEU A 37 8.19 0.86 -11.38
N ARG A 38 7.07 1.56 -11.60
CA ARG A 38 6.32 2.24 -10.55
C ARG A 38 5.21 1.33 -10.01
N TYR A 39 4.73 1.64 -8.81
CA TYR A 39 3.53 0.99 -8.27
C TYR A 39 2.30 1.23 -9.15
N LEU A 40 2.23 2.39 -9.82
CA LEU A 40 1.20 2.70 -10.80
C LEU A 40 1.27 1.76 -12.02
N ASP A 41 2.49 1.47 -12.51
CA ASP A 41 2.67 0.56 -13.64
C ASP A 41 2.25 -0.88 -13.26
N PHE A 42 2.46 -1.26 -11.99
CA PHE A 42 2.00 -2.55 -11.46
C PHE A 42 0.47 -2.67 -11.53
N ALA A 43 -0.26 -1.64 -11.10
CA ALA A 43 -1.72 -1.63 -11.20
C ALA A 43 -2.20 -1.57 -12.66
N ALA A 44 -1.55 -0.76 -13.51
CA ALA A 44 -1.88 -0.65 -14.92
C ALA A 44 -1.75 -1.99 -15.65
N VAL A 45 -0.65 -2.72 -15.43
CA VAL A 45 -0.44 -4.03 -16.05
C VAL A 45 -1.49 -5.06 -15.58
N ILE A 46 -1.89 -5.03 -14.31
CA ILE A 46 -2.94 -5.92 -13.80
C ILE A 46 -4.32 -5.59 -14.40
N ILE A 47 -4.63 -4.30 -14.57
CA ILE A 47 -5.95 -3.84 -15.01
C ILE A 47 -6.09 -3.87 -16.54
N TYR A 48 -5.08 -3.39 -17.26
CA TYR A 48 -5.10 -3.19 -18.71
C TYR A 48 -4.30 -4.24 -19.48
N GLY A 49 -3.42 -4.99 -18.81
CA GLY A 49 -2.49 -5.91 -19.48
C GLY A 49 -1.25 -5.23 -20.10
N HIS A 50 -1.12 -3.91 -19.96
CA HIS A 50 0.02 -3.13 -20.44
C HIS A 50 0.27 -1.91 -19.53
N ARG A 51 1.42 -1.25 -19.70
CA ARG A 51 1.71 0.02 -19.02
C ARG A 51 0.83 1.14 -19.55
N VAL A 52 0.61 2.14 -18.71
CA VAL A 52 -0.16 3.34 -19.08
C VAL A 52 0.41 4.03 -20.32
N THR A 53 -0.47 4.33 -21.28
CA THR A 53 -0.12 4.98 -22.55
C THR A 53 -0.67 6.41 -22.67
N ASN A 54 -1.73 6.72 -21.92
CA ASN A 54 -2.41 8.02 -21.95
C ASN A 54 -2.77 8.52 -20.55
N THR A 55 -3.13 9.80 -20.44
CA THR A 55 -3.43 10.45 -19.16
C THR A 55 -4.64 9.85 -18.44
N MET A 56 -5.63 9.34 -19.19
CA MET A 56 -6.82 8.74 -18.60
C MET A 56 -6.48 7.42 -17.90
N GLU A 57 -5.67 6.59 -18.54
CA GLU A 57 -5.15 5.34 -17.97
C GLU A 57 -4.31 5.60 -16.72
N VAL A 58 -3.49 6.65 -16.73
CA VAL A 58 -2.71 7.10 -15.56
C VAL A 58 -3.63 7.42 -14.39
N LEU A 59 -4.66 8.23 -14.60
CA LEU A 59 -5.60 8.61 -13.54
C LEU A 59 -6.32 7.39 -12.96
N PHE A 60 -6.86 6.54 -13.82
CA PHE A 60 -7.61 5.37 -13.37
C PHE A 60 -6.70 4.34 -12.66
N ALA A 61 -5.50 4.07 -13.19
CA ALA A 61 -4.53 3.21 -12.52
C ALA A 61 -4.10 3.77 -11.16
N PHE A 62 -3.89 5.08 -11.06
CA PHE A 62 -3.57 5.76 -9.80
C PHE A 62 -4.69 5.61 -8.76
N PHE A 63 -5.94 5.87 -9.13
CA PHE A 63 -7.08 5.68 -8.24
C PHE A 63 -7.26 4.21 -7.83
N ALA A 64 -7.05 3.27 -8.76
CA ALA A 64 -7.09 1.86 -8.45
C ALA A 64 -5.99 1.45 -7.45
N THR A 65 -4.76 1.95 -7.61
CA THR A 65 -3.68 1.75 -6.64
C THR A 65 -4.05 2.31 -5.27
N LEU A 66 -4.56 3.54 -5.21
CA LEU A 66 -5.01 4.16 -3.96
C LEU A 66 -6.12 3.36 -3.28
N PHE A 67 -7.12 2.94 -4.06
CA PHE A 67 -8.24 2.16 -3.55
C PHE A 67 -7.76 0.81 -3.01
N PHE A 68 -6.92 0.09 -3.76
CA PHE A 68 -6.36 -1.19 -3.34
C PHE A 68 -5.55 -1.07 -2.04
N ALA A 69 -4.64 -0.10 -1.98
CA ALA A 69 -3.85 0.16 -0.77
C ALA A 69 -4.74 0.57 0.43
N SER A 70 -5.78 1.36 0.20
CA SER A 70 -6.71 1.78 1.26
C SER A 70 -7.59 0.63 1.75
N ALA A 71 -8.03 -0.25 0.84
CA ALA A 71 -8.74 -1.47 1.19
C ALA A 71 -7.87 -2.41 2.04
N LEU A 72 -6.58 -2.54 1.72
CA LEU A 72 -5.65 -3.28 2.58
C LEU A 72 -5.45 -2.59 3.95
N GLY A 73 -5.55 -1.27 4.03
CA GLY A 73 -5.58 -0.53 5.29
C GLY A 73 -6.79 -0.91 6.17
N VAL A 74 -7.96 -1.15 5.56
CA VAL A 74 -9.14 -1.70 6.26
C VAL A 74 -8.84 -3.09 6.82
N VAL A 75 -8.28 -3.98 5.99
CA VAL A 75 -7.89 -5.33 6.41
C VAL A 75 -6.93 -5.28 7.59
N PHE A 76 -5.92 -4.41 7.53
CA PHE A 76 -4.98 -4.19 8.63
C PHE A 76 -5.69 -3.73 9.91
N ALA A 77 -6.57 -2.74 9.83
CA ALA A 77 -7.32 -2.24 10.98
C ALA A 77 -8.24 -3.29 11.61
N CYS A 78 -8.78 -4.21 10.82
CA CYS A 78 -9.58 -5.33 11.29
C CYS A 78 -8.73 -6.45 11.92
N LEU A 79 -7.49 -6.64 11.47
CA LEU A 79 -6.56 -7.64 12.02
C LEU A 79 -5.90 -7.18 13.33
N ILE A 80 -5.67 -5.88 13.52
CA ILE A 80 -4.99 -5.34 14.71
C ILE A 80 -5.60 -5.82 16.04
N PRO A 81 -6.93 -5.79 16.26
CA PRO A 81 -7.56 -6.24 17.50
C PRO A 81 -7.34 -7.72 17.83
N ALA A 82 -7.10 -8.57 16.81
CA ALA A 82 -6.85 -9.99 17.01
C ALA A 82 -5.46 -10.28 17.59
N VAL A 83 -4.58 -9.27 17.62
CA VAL A 83 -3.19 -9.41 18.09
C VAL A 83 -2.91 -8.32 19.12
N THR A 84 -2.27 -8.63 20.25
CA THR A 84 -1.95 -7.67 21.34
C THR A 84 -1.45 -6.31 20.83
N HIS A 85 -1.92 -5.19 21.40
CA HIS A 85 -1.62 -3.82 20.94
C HIS A 85 -0.14 -3.41 20.95
N ARG A 86 0.77 -4.27 21.42
CA ARG A 86 2.21 -4.03 21.45
C ARG A 86 2.79 -4.08 20.03
N ASN A 87 3.70 -3.17 19.71
CA ASN A 87 4.49 -3.11 18.47
C ASN A 87 3.68 -2.98 17.15
N ILE A 88 2.72 -2.05 17.08
CA ILE A 88 1.91 -1.80 15.86
C ILE A 88 2.77 -1.52 14.60
N LEU A 89 3.91 -0.85 14.74
CA LEU A 89 4.83 -0.59 13.62
C LEU A 89 5.43 -1.88 13.06
N PHE A 90 5.83 -2.82 13.93
CA PHE A 90 6.34 -4.12 13.49
C PHE A 90 5.26 -4.94 12.77
N LYS A 91 4.00 -4.85 13.24
CA LYS A 91 2.87 -5.45 12.52
C LYS A 91 2.67 -4.80 11.15
N GLY A 92 2.80 -3.49 11.06
CA GLY A 92 2.77 -2.76 9.78
C GLY A 92 3.83 -3.28 8.81
N PHE A 93 5.08 -3.43 9.28
CA PHE A 93 6.18 -4.02 8.52
C PHE A 93 5.85 -5.44 8.03
N LEU A 94 5.45 -6.34 8.93
CA LEU A 94 5.12 -7.73 8.58
C LEU A 94 3.95 -7.80 7.60
N PHE A 95 2.90 -7.02 7.83
CA PHE A 95 1.73 -6.97 6.96
C PHE A 95 2.11 -6.49 5.56
N SER A 96 2.83 -5.38 5.44
CA SER A 96 3.25 -4.88 4.14
C SER A 96 4.24 -5.79 3.42
N GLY A 97 5.17 -6.42 4.14
CA GLY A 97 6.09 -7.39 3.57
C GLY A 97 5.36 -8.62 3.04
N GLY A 98 4.37 -9.12 3.79
CA GLY A 98 3.50 -10.21 3.37
C GLY A 98 2.64 -9.86 2.16
N VAL A 99 2.02 -8.67 2.15
CA VAL A 99 1.25 -8.17 1.00
C VAL A 99 2.13 -8.06 -0.24
N TRP A 100 3.31 -7.44 -0.13
CA TRP A 100 4.26 -7.32 -1.24
C TRP A 100 4.64 -8.69 -1.79
N PHE A 101 5.05 -9.62 -0.92
CA PHE A 101 5.43 -10.97 -1.31
C PHE A 101 4.27 -11.70 -2.00
N PHE A 102 3.05 -11.59 -1.46
CA PHE A 102 1.87 -12.23 -2.03
C PHE A 102 1.49 -11.63 -3.40
N CYS A 103 1.52 -10.31 -3.55
CA CYS A 103 1.28 -9.67 -4.84
C CYS A 103 2.28 -10.16 -5.91
N TYR A 104 3.57 -10.26 -5.56
CA TYR A 104 4.59 -10.80 -6.47
C TYR A 104 4.42 -12.29 -6.75
N ALA A 105 4.05 -13.08 -5.75
CA ALA A 105 3.76 -14.51 -5.94
C ALA A 105 2.58 -14.70 -6.90
N LEU A 106 1.53 -13.88 -6.80
CA LEU A 106 0.39 -13.91 -7.71
C LEU A 106 0.79 -13.52 -9.14
N THR A 107 1.59 -12.47 -9.34
CA THR A 107 2.02 -12.08 -10.70
C THR A 107 2.84 -13.18 -11.38
N VAL A 108 3.68 -13.90 -10.62
CA VAL A 108 4.43 -15.05 -11.13
C VAL A 108 3.52 -16.25 -11.40
N LEU A 109 2.61 -16.58 -10.48
CA LEU A 109 1.69 -17.72 -10.61
C LEU A 109 0.77 -17.57 -11.82
N PHE A 110 0.23 -16.38 -12.04
CA PHE A 110 -0.64 -16.06 -13.18
C PHE A 110 0.12 -15.66 -14.44
N LYS A 111 1.47 -15.70 -14.41
CA LYS A 111 2.35 -15.38 -15.55
C LYS A 111 2.03 -14.01 -16.17
N ILE A 112 1.75 -13.00 -15.33
CA ILE A 112 1.38 -11.67 -15.80
C ILE A 112 2.60 -11.06 -16.53
N PRO A 113 2.48 -10.69 -17.81
CA PRO A 113 3.57 -10.11 -18.59
C PRO A 113 4.11 -8.84 -17.92
N GLU A 114 5.37 -8.48 -18.20
CA GLU A 114 6.05 -7.26 -17.71
C GLU A 114 6.30 -7.13 -16.19
N VAL A 115 5.49 -7.76 -15.33
CA VAL A 115 5.61 -7.71 -13.86
C VAL A 115 6.10 -9.02 -13.26
N SER A 116 6.13 -10.11 -14.04
CA SER A 116 6.67 -11.42 -13.63
C SER A 116 8.20 -11.51 -13.70
N HIS A 117 8.84 -10.64 -14.47
CA HIS A 117 10.30 -10.59 -14.64
C HIS A 117 10.83 -9.20 -14.28
N VAL A 118 10.87 -8.89 -12.98
CA VAL A 118 11.51 -7.67 -12.48
C VAL A 118 12.96 -7.97 -12.06
N ASN A 119 13.85 -6.99 -12.24
CA ASN A 119 15.20 -7.11 -11.70
C ASN A 119 15.21 -7.02 -10.16
N VAL A 120 16.28 -7.51 -9.54
CA VAL A 120 16.42 -7.56 -8.08
C VAL A 120 16.30 -6.16 -7.45
N PHE A 121 16.85 -5.13 -8.09
CA PHE A 121 16.76 -3.75 -7.62
C PHE A 121 15.33 -3.22 -7.58
N THR A 122 14.52 -3.50 -8.60
CA THR A 122 13.10 -3.13 -8.66
C THR A 122 12.31 -3.88 -7.60
N ALA A 123 12.54 -5.18 -7.45
CA ALA A 123 11.90 -5.97 -6.39
C ALA A 123 12.22 -5.41 -5.00
N PHE A 124 13.48 -5.07 -4.75
CA PHE A 124 13.94 -4.50 -3.49
C PHE A 124 13.41 -3.09 -3.24
N CYS A 125 13.41 -2.21 -4.24
CA CYS A 125 12.76 -0.90 -4.16
C CYS A 125 11.26 -1.03 -3.87
N ASN A 126 10.58 -1.97 -4.51
CA ASN A 126 9.17 -2.19 -4.24
C ASN A 126 8.93 -2.74 -2.83
N PHE A 127 9.81 -3.60 -2.32
CA PHE A 127 9.78 -4.03 -0.92
C PHE A 127 9.95 -2.84 0.05
N ILE A 128 10.95 -1.97 -0.19
CA ILE A 128 11.13 -0.76 0.63
C ILE A 128 9.89 0.13 0.56
N GLY A 129 9.32 0.33 -0.63
CA GLY A 129 8.08 1.07 -0.82
C GLY A 129 6.93 0.47 0.00
N ALA A 130 6.77 -0.86 -0.04
CA ALA A 130 5.76 -1.55 0.75
C ALA A 130 5.98 -1.33 2.25
N VAL A 131 7.22 -1.43 2.73
CA VAL A 131 7.55 -1.17 4.14
C VAL A 131 7.26 0.28 4.53
N ILE A 132 7.61 1.26 3.69
CA ILE A 132 7.28 2.68 3.91
C ILE A 132 5.76 2.84 4.05
N TRP A 133 4.99 2.24 3.15
CA TRP A 133 3.53 2.25 3.22
C TRP A 133 3.01 1.59 4.50
N GLY A 134 3.49 0.39 4.85
CA GLY A 134 3.04 -0.37 6.02
C GLY A 134 3.34 0.31 7.35
N LEU A 135 4.52 0.91 7.47
CA LEU A 135 4.89 1.71 8.65
C LEU A 135 4.04 2.98 8.75
N SER A 136 3.80 3.65 7.62
CA SER A 136 2.99 4.87 7.57
C SER A 136 1.52 4.59 7.85
N LEU A 137 0.97 3.49 7.32
CA LEU A 137 -0.36 2.97 7.64
C LEU A 137 -0.49 2.68 9.14
N ALA A 138 0.46 1.93 9.70
CA ALA A 138 0.45 1.57 11.12
C ALA A 138 0.52 2.80 12.03
N TYR A 139 1.39 3.75 11.69
CA TYR A 139 1.51 5.02 12.41
C TYR A 139 0.24 5.88 12.30
N ALA A 140 -0.29 6.04 11.10
CA ALA A 140 -1.51 6.81 10.85
C ALA A 140 -2.71 6.21 11.59
N LEU A 141 -2.88 4.88 11.56
CA LEU A 141 -3.94 4.20 12.29
C LEU A 141 -3.81 4.41 13.80
N GLN A 142 -2.59 4.27 14.34
CA GLN A 142 -2.34 4.54 15.76
C GLN A 142 -2.66 5.99 16.14
N TRP A 143 -2.33 6.96 15.28
CA TRP A 143 -2.63 8.37 15.50
C TRP A 143 -4.13 8.65 15.49
N ILE A 144 -4.87 8.10 14.53
CA ILE A 144 -6.33 8.22 14.44
C ILE A 144 -7.00 7.59 15.68
N ASP A 145 -6.56 6.40 16.09
CA ASP A 145 -7.11 5.69 17.24
C ASP A 145 -6.88 6.44 18.56
N ARG A 146 -5.71 7.06 18.74
CA ARG A 146 -5.40 7.87 19.92
C ARG A 146 -6.30 9.11 20.00
N LYS A 147 -6.52 9.79 18.87
CA LYS A 147 -7.42 10.95 18.80
C LYS A 147 -8.88 10.57 19.06
N GLY A 148 -9.33 9.44 18.51
CA GLY A 148 -10.69 8.95 18.74
C GLY A 148 -11.00 8.69 20.21
N LYS A 149 -10.04 8.16 20.98
CA LYS A 149 -10.19 7.91 22.43
C LYS A 149 -10.24 9.19 23.28
N GLN A 150 -9.54 10.25 22.87
CA GLN A 150 -9.50 11.54 23.60
C GLN A 150 -10.80 12.35 23.46
N ILE A 151 -11.58 12.13 22.42
CA ILE A 151 -12.85 12.87 22.18
C ILE A 151 -14.02 12.23 22.96
N SER A 152 -13.87 10.99 23.41
CA SER A 152 -14.89 10.23 24.17
C SER A 152 -14.70 10.24 25.69
N SER A 153 -13.71 10.98 26.20
CA SER A 153 -13.40 11.15 27.63
C SER A 153 -13.67 12.57 28.08
#